data_AF-D5C0X0-F1
#
_entry.id   AF-D5C0X0-F1
#
_cell.length_a   1.000
_cell.length_b   1.000
_cell.length_c   1.000
_cell.angle_alpha   90.00
_cell.angle_beta   90.00
_cell.angle_gamma   90.00
#
_symmetry.space_group_name_H-M   'P 1'
#
loop_
_entity.id
_entity.type
_entity.pdbx_description
1 polymer ?
#
loop_
_entity_poly.entity_id
_entity_poly.type
_entity_poly.pdbx_seq_one_letter_code
_entity_poly.pdbx_strand_id
1 'polypeptide(L)'
;MKWYSLVFVGLFGTNIHADTSIRCGKWVIEGGVETSNYTVLKKCGEPTFQDRNRWIYDKNSRKIIKILYFHEGKLEFIRDEIQN
;
A
#
# COMPACT_ATOMS: atom_id res chain seq x y z
N MET A 1 42.93 -31.27 -17.44
CA MET A 1 42.82 -30.45 -16.21
C MET A 1 41.46 -29.79 -16.22
N LYS A 2 40.61 -30.07 -15.24
CA LYS A 2 39.31 -29.41 -15.03
C LYS A 2 39.57 -27.98 -14.53
N TRP A 3 38.91 -26.99 -15.12
CA TRP A 3 38.68 -25.70 -14.46
C TRP A 3 37.27 -25.23 -14.79
N TYR A 4 36.36 -25.41 -13.84
CA TYR A 4 35.04 -24.78 -13.84
C TYR A 4 35.20 -23.31 -13.47
N SER A 5 34.61 -22.37 -14.21
CA SER A 5 34.32 -21.03 -13.69
C SER A 5 32.86 -20.67 -13.97
N LEU A 6 32.05 -21.12 -13.02
CA LEU A 6 30.80 -20.56 -12.49
C LEU A 6 30.13 -19.45 -13.31
N VAL A 7 28.97 -19.85 -13.85
CA VAL A 7 27.87 -18.97 -14.24
C VAL A 7 27.49 -18.09 -13.05
N PHE A 8 27.74 -16.78 -13.12
CA PHE A 8 27.09 -15.82 -12.22
C PHE A 8 25.63 -15.68 -12.67
N VAL A 9 24.78 -16.54 -12.13
CA VAL A 9 23.33 -16.36 -12.15
C VAL A 9 23.02 -15.15 -11.27
N GLY A 10 22.97 -13.97 -11.89
CA GLY A 10 22.47 -12.77 -11.26
C GLY A 10 20.97 -12.91 -11.00
N LEU A 11 20.62 -13.36 -9.80
CA LEU A 11 19.28 -13.18 -9.23
C LEU A 11 19.05 -11.68 -9.06
N PHE A 12 18.48 -11.03 -10.08
CA PHE A 12 17.78 -9.78 -9.89
C PHE A 12 16.58 -10.07 -8.99
N GLY A 13 16.74 -9.82 -7.69
CA GLY A 13 15.64 -9.80 -6.74
C GLY A 13 14.63 -8.77 -7.22
N THR A 14 13.48 -9.22 -7.70
CA THR A 14 12.36 -8.33 -8.03
C THR A 14 11.81 -7.82 -6.71
N ASN A 15 11.89 -6.49 -6.50
CA ASN A 15 11.20 -5.84 -5.40
C ASN A 15 9.70 -6.13 -5.55
N ILE A 16 9.13 -6.88 -4.62
CA ILE A 16 7.69 -7.10 -4.54
C ILE A 16 7.08 -5.77 -4.06
N HIS A 17 6.70 -4.90 -5.00
CA HIS A 17 5.81 -3.78 -4.69
C HIS A 17 4.45 -4.37 -4.32
N ALA A 18 4.13 -4.37 -3.04
CA ALA A 18 2.79 -4.65 -2.56
C ALA A 18 1.90 -3.43 -2.89
N ASP A 19 1.57 -3.27 -4.17
CA ASP A 19 0.70 -2.21 -4.66
C ASP A 19 -0.75 -2.61 -4.39
N THR A 20 -1.24 -2.31 -3.18
CA THR A 20 -2.67 -2.42 -2.90
C THR A 20 -3.32 -1.06 -3.08
N SER A 21 -4.55 -1.05 -3.59
CA SER A 21 -5.32 0.15 -3.87
C SER A 21 -6.58 0.23 -3.00
N ILE A 22 -7.03 1.45 -2.74
CA ILE A 22 -8.31 1.74 -2.09
C ILE A 22 -9.25 2.45 -3.04
N ARG A 23 -10.51 2.01 -3.07
CA ARG A 23 -11.58 2.66 -3.82
C ARG A 23 -12.45 3.51 -2.92
N CYS A 24 -12.60 4.77 -3.30
CA CYS A 24 -13.37 5.78 -2.60
C CYS A 24 -14.39 6.40 -3.56
N GLY A 25 -15.55 5.75 -3.66
CA GLY A 25 -16.57 6.08 -4.64
C GLY A 25 -16.04 5.93 -6.07
N LYS A 26 -15.90 7.05 -6.78
CA LYS A 26 -15.34 7.12 -8.14
C LYS A 26 -13.81 7.17 -8.20
N TRP A 27 -13.15 7.40 -7.07
CA TRP A 27 -11.70 7.54 -7.00
C TRP A 27 -11.03 6.23 -6.63
N VAL A 28 -9.92 5.91 -7.29
CA VAL A 28 -9.01 4.83 -6.90
C VAL A 28 -7.70 5.50 -6.47
N ILE A 29 -7.15 5.06 -5.33
CA ILE A 29 -5.87 5.53 -4.79
C ILE A 29 -4.97 4.31 -4.66
N GLU A 30 -3.77 4.41 -5.21
CA GLU A 30 -2.75 3.37 -5.21
C GLU A 30 -1.67 3.70 -4.17
N GLY A 31 -1.05 2.67 -3.60
CA GLY A 31 0.11 2.81 -2.73
C GLY A 31 1.37 3.18 -3.53
N GLY A 32 2.42 3.64 -2.87
CA GLY A 32 3.70 3.94 -3.53
C GLY A 32 3.76 5.18 -4.43
N VAL A 33 2.61 5.77 -4.79
CA VAL A 33 2.52 7.01 -5.57
C VAL A 33 2.68 8.23 -4.64
N GLU A 34 3.11 9.40 -5.16
CA GLU A 34 3.18 10.68 -4.42
C GLU A 34 1.80 11.25 -3.97
N THR A 35 0.93 10.40 -3.44
CA THR A 35 -0.38 10.76 -2.95
C THR A 35 -0.23 11.36 -1.55
N SER A 36 -0.56 12.64 -1.39
CA SER A 36 -0.62 13.27 -0.08
C SER A 36 -1.82 12.77 0.75
N ASN A 37 -1.66 12.75 2.07
CA ASN A 37 -2.73 12.50 3.04
C ASN A 37 -3.95 13.42 2.81
N TYR A 38 -3.72 14.69 2.45
CA TYR A 38 -4.77 15.64 2.07
C TYR A 38 -5.59 15.15 0.86
N THR A 39 -4.92 14.59 -0.15
CA THR A 39 -5.59 14.04 -1.35
C THR A 39 -6.43 12.82 -0.98
N VAL A 40 -5.92 11.96 -0.09
CA VAL A 40 -6.68 10.83 0.44
C VAL A 40 -7.91 11.33 1.18
N LEU A 41 -7.74 12.26 2.12
CA LEU A 41 -8.84 12.82 2.92
C LEU A 41 -9.93 13.46 2.03
N LYS A 42 -9.52 14.24 1.02
CA LYS A 42 -10.44 14.89 0.08
C LYS A 42 -11.23 13.88 -0.77
N LYS A 43 -10.61 12.76 -1.16
CA LYS A 43 -11.24 11.74 -2.03
C LYS A 43 -12.03 10.69 -1.26
N CYS A 44 -11.54 10.29 -0.08
CA CYS A 44 -12.05 9.19 0.73
C CYS A 44 -12.89 9.64 1.92
N GLY A 45 -12.77 10.90 2.34
CA GLY A 45 -13.33 11.39 3.58
C GLY A 45 -12.50 10.96 4.81
N GLU A 46 -13.05 11.28 5.98
CA GLU A 46 -12.45 10.91 7.26
C GLU A 46 -12.34 9.39 7.40
N PRO A 47 -11.19 8.87 7.88
CA PRO A 47 -11.05 7.45 8.18
C PRO A 47 -11.91 7.05 9.38
N THR A 48 -12.22 5.76 9.47
CA THR A 48 -12.91 5.18 10.65
C THR A 48 -12.05 5.34 11.90
N PHE A 49 -10.74 5.19 11.76
CA PHE A 49 -9.78 5.42 12.83
C PHE A 49 -8.50 6.04 12.28
N GLN A 50 -7.96 7.01 13.01
CA GLN A 50 -6.75 7.73 12.65
C GLN A 50 -5.77 7.72 13.83
N ASP A 51 -4.55 7.25 13.58
CA ASP A 51 -3.46 7.29 14.54
C ASP A 51 -2.19 7.76 13.85
N ARG A 52 -1.80 9.03 14.09
CA ARG A 52 -0.64 9.72 13.51
C ARG A 52 -0.52 9.49 12.00
N ASN A 53 0.23 8.46 11.62
CA ASN A 53 0.60 8.11 10.26
C ASN A 53 -0.13 6.85 9.73
N ARG A 54 -1.07 6.28 10.47
CA ARG A 54 -1.83 5.09 10.10
C ARG A 54 -3.32 5.39 10.13
N TRP A 55 -3.97 5.26 8.98
CA TRP A 55 -5.41 5.52 8.84
C TRP A 55 -6.13 4.24 8.45
N ILE A 56 -7.29 4.00 9.05
CA ILE A 56 -8.07 2.79 8.87
C ILE A 56 -9.41 3.16 8.25
N TYR A 57 -9.68 2.58 7.08
CA TYR A 57 -10.97 2.65 6.42
C TYR A 57 -11.63 1.28 6.50
N ASP A 58 -12.61 1.16 7.38
CA ASP A 58 -13.52 0.01 7.41
C ASP A 58 -14.68 0.31 6.46
N LYS A 59 -14.57 -0.20 5.22
CA LYS A 59 -15.68 -0.13 4.27
C LYS A 59 -16.37 -1.48 4.30
N ASN A 60 -17.53 -1.51 4.96
CA ASN A 60 -18.48 -2.63 5.19
C ASN A 60 -18.92 -3.44 3.93
N SER A 61 -18.23 -3.29 2.81
CA SER A 61 -18.54 -3.94 1.54
C SER A 61 -18.05 -5.39 1.44
N ARG A 62 -17.00 -5.80 2.19
CA ARG A 62 -16.34 -7.11 1.99
C ARG A 62 -15.66 -7.74 3.22
N LYS A 63 -15.92 -7.30 4.45
CA LYS A 63 -15.12 -7.68 5.64
C LYS A 63 -13.60 -7.44 5.45
N ILE A 64 -13.23 -6.44 4.65
CA ILE A 64 -11.83 -6.08 4.42
C ILE A 64 -11.64 -4.65 4.92
N ILE A 65 -10.72 -4.52 5.86
CA ILE A 65 -10.26 -3.25 6.39
C ILE A 65 -9.07 -2.79 5.55
N LYS A 66 -9.08 -1.52 5.14
CA LYS A 66 -7.98 -0.89 4.42
C LYS A 66 -7.18 -0.05 5.40
N ILE A 67 -5.90 -0.38 5.56
CA ILE A 67 -4.96 0.33 6.42
C ILE A 67 -3.96 1.08 5.55
N LEU A 68 -3.99 2.40 5.62
CA LEU A 68 -3.11 3.29 4.87
C LEU A 68 -1.99 3.77 5.79
N TYR A 69 -0.75 3.67 5.32
CA TYR A 69 0.44 4.12 6.03
C TYR A 69 1.04 5.32 5.32
N PHE A 70 1.28 6.37 6.10
CA PHE A 70 1.83 7.62 5.63
C PHE A 70 3.27 7.80 6.15
N HIS A 71 4.11 8.41 5.34
CA HIS A 71 5.42 8.88 5.72
C HIS A 71 5.55 10.33 5.26
N GLU A 72 5.87 11.24 6.19
CA GLU A 72 5.96 12.69 5.92
C GLU A 72 4.73 13.28 5.18
N GLY A 73 3.54 12.77 5.51
CA GLY A 73 2.29 13.20 4.89
C GLY A 73 2.03 12.64 3.49
N LYS A 74 2.89 11.76 2.97
CA LYS A 74 2.69 11.01 1.71
C LYS A 74 2.27 9.58 2.01
N LEU A 75 1.38 9.03 1.19
CA LEU A 75 0.93 7.64 1.27
C LEU A 75 2.05 6.73 0.77
N GLU A 76 2.59 5.91 1.65
CA GLU A 76 3.70 5.02 1.33
C GLU A 76 3.16 3.68 0.84
N PHE A 77 2.25 3.07 1.60
CA PHE A 77 1.65 1.80 1.22
C PHE A 77 0.25 1.62 1.82
N ILE A 78 -0.49 0.71 1.22
CA ILE A 78 -1.80 0.27 1.67
C ILE A 78 -1.68 -1.20 2.05
N ARG A 79 -2.40 -1.62 3.10
CA ARG A 79 -2.53 -3.00 3.54
C ARG A 79 -4.00 -3.37 3.68
N ASP A 80 -4.32 -4.57 3.24
CA ASP A 80 -5.64 -5.17 3.41
C ASP A 80 -5.61 -6.12 4.60
N GLU A 81 -6.60 -6.03 5.47
CA GLU A 81 -6.79 -6.92 6.61
C GLU A 81 -8.21 -7.49 6.59
N ILE A 82 -8.35 -8.80 6.83
CA ILE A 82 -9.66 -9.47 6.84
C ILE A 82 -10.24 -9.36 8.25
N GLN A 83 -11.42 -8.76 8.36
CA GLN A 83 -12.21 -8.68 9.59
C GLN A 83 -12.92 -10.03 9.77
N ASN A 84 -12.48 -10.83 10.73
CA ASN A 84 -13.05 -12.16 11.01
C ASN A 84 -14.48 -12.05 11.57
#